data_AF-A0A1C6ICJ2-F1
#
_entry.id   AF-A0A1C6ICJ2-F1
#
_cell.length_a   1.000
_cell.length_b   1.000
_cell.length_c   1.000
_cell.angle_alpha   90.00
_cell.angle_beta   90.00
_cell.angle_gamma   90.00
#
_symmetry.space_group_name_H-M   'P 1'
#
loop_
_entity.id
_entity.type
_entity.pdbx_description
1 polymer ?
#
loop_
_entity_poly.entity_id
_entity_poly.type
_entity_poly.pdbx_seq_one_letter_code
_entity_poly.pdbx_strand_id
1 'polypeptide(L)' 'MNKMNINDFPSLDGVSLIPTKTLKLMIDIYNQEVEKESIQYENKVKYKASLVKEGKSKAYNEDEFLELLEKEGL' A
#
# COMPACT_ATOMS: atom_id res chain seq x y z
N MET A 1 -4.85 6.01 -2.50
CA MET A 1 -3.43 6.30 -2.16
C MET A 1 -3.07 7.64 -2.76
N ASN A 2 -2.43 8.55 -1.99
CA ASN A 2 -2.03 9.85 -2.53
C ASN A 2 -0.81 9.67 -3.43
N LYS A 3 -0.89 10.16 -4.67
CA LYS A 3 0.23 10.13 -5.62
C LYS A 3 1.27 11.15 -5.21
N MET A 4 2.55 10.76 -5.28
CA MET A 4 3.65 11.68 -5.07
C MET A 4 3.68 12.73 -6.18
N ASN A 5 3.98 13.97 -5.80
CA ASN A 5 4.04 15.14 -6.67
C ASN A 5 5.42 15.80 -6.61
N ILE A 6 5.77 16.55 -7.66
CA ILE A 6 7.02 17.32 -7.72
C ILE A 6 7.13 18.35 -6.59
N ASN A 7 5.99 18.85 -6.10
CA ASN A 7 5.92 19.83 -5.01
C ASN A 7 6.20 19.22 -3.62
N ASP A 8 6.26 17.89 -3.52
CA ASP A 8 6.58 17.20 -2.26
C ASP A 8 8.10 17.22 -1.97
N PHE A 9 8.93 17.68 -2.92
CA PHE A 9 10.38 17.74 -2.77
C PHE A 9 10.84 19.14 -2.37
N PRO A 10 11.67 19.28 -1.31
CA PRO A 10 12.23 20.56 -0.92
C PRO A 10 13.17 21.07 -2.02
N SER A 11 12.98 22.32 -2.44
CA SER A 11 13.93 23.01 -3.31
C SER A 11 14.75 23.99 -2.47
N LEU A 12 16.06 24.04 -2.71
CA LEU A 12 16.88 25.13 -2.21
C LEU A 12 16.63 26.31 -3.15
N ASP A 13 16.10 27.42 -2.63
CA ASP A 13 15.83 28.64 -3.37
C ASP A 13 14.92 28.47 -4.62
N GLY A 14 14.04 27.46 -4.64
CA GLY A 14 13.16 27.18 -5.77
C GLY A 14 13.81 26.39 -6.91
N VAL A 15 15.08 25.99 -6.79
CA VAL A 15 15.81 25.21 -7.80
C VAL A 15 16.12 23.82 -7.26
N SER A 16 15.50 22.81 -7.88
CA SER A 16 15.84 21.41 -7.61
C SER A 16 17.23 21.09 -8.16
N LEU A 17 18.15 20.60 -7.31
CA LEU A 17 19.43 20.03 -7.74
C LEU A 17 19.25 18.77 -8.59
N ILE A 18 18.10 18.10 -8.46
CA ILE A 18 17.72 16.97 -9.29
C ILE A 18 17.16 17.53 -10.61
N PRO A 19 17.72 17.15 -11.77
CA PRO A 19 17.14 17.53 -13.05
C PRO A 19 15.66 17.15 -13.12
N THR A 20 14.81 18.07 -13.55
CA THR A 20 13.34 17.89 -13.54
C THR A 20 12.88 16.62 -14.26
N LYS A 21 13.57 16.21 -15.34
CA LYS A 21 13.27 14.95 -16.04
C LYS A 21 13.53 13.72 -15.17
N THR A 22 14.63 13.73 -14.43
CA THR A 22 15.00 12.66 -13.48
C THR A 22 13.99 12.57 -12.34
N LEU A 23 13.58 13.72 -11.79
CA LEU A 23 12.60 13.77 -10.70
C LEU A 23 11.23 13.25 -11.15
N LYS A 24 10.77 13.63 -12.34
CA LYS A 24 9.52 13.09 -12.92
C LYS A 24 9.58 11.57 -13.09
N LEU A 25 10.68 11.04 -13.62
CA LEU A 25 10.85 9.60 -13.77
C LEU A 25 10.78 8.85 -12.43
N MET A 26 11.41 9.39 -11.38
CA MET A 26 11.37 8.81 -10.04
C MET A 26 9.94 8.79 -9.48
N ILE A 27 9.19 9.88 -9.64
CA ILE A 27 7.79 9.99 -9.21
C ILE A 27 6.91 9.00 -9.97
N ASP A 28 7.11 8.85 -11.28
CA ASP A 28 6.34 7.91 -12.10
C ASP A 28 6.58 6.46 -11.66
N ILE A 29 7.84 6.08 -11.43
CA ILE A 29 8.22 4.75 -10.94
C ILE A 29 7.56 4.48 -9.57
N TYR A 30 7.67 5.43 -8.64
CA TYR A 30 7.07 5.29 -7.30
C TYR A 30 5.56 5.11 -7.38
N ASN A 31 4.86 5.96 -8.13
CA ASN A 31 3.41 5.90 -8.24
C ASN A 31 2.94 4.61 -8.91
N GLN A 32 3.67 4.10 -9.91
CA GLN A 32 3.37 2.81 -10.54
C GLN A 32 3.53 1.65 -9.57
N GLU A 33 4.58 1.64 -8.74
CA GLU A 33 4.80 0.54 -7.80
C GLU A 33 3.76 0.53 -6.68
N VAL A 34 3.42 1.71 -6.16
CA VAL A 34 2.31 1.90 -5.22
C VAL A 34 0.98 1.37 -5.78
N GLU A 35 0.69 1.67 -7.05
CA GLU A 35 -0.53 1.19 -7.71
C GLU A 35 -0.55 -0.33 -7.86
N LYS A 36 0.60 -0.95 -8.21
CA LYS A 36 0.73 -2.41 -8.26
C LYS A 36 0.51 -3.05 -6.89
N GLU A 37 1.14 -2.54 -5.83
CA GLU A 37 0.94 -3.04 -4.47
C GLU A 37 -0.52 -2.92 -4.05
N SER A 38 -1.18 -1.80 -4.35
CA SER A 38 -2.60 -1.60 -4.07
C SER A 38 -3.47 -2.64 -4.78
N ILE A 39 -3.23 -2.91 -6.07
CA ILE A 39 -3.96 -3.93 -6.84
C ILE A 39 -3.72 -5.33 -6.24
N GLN A 40 -2.49 -5.66 -5.88
CA GLN A 40 -2.17 -6.94 -5.26
C GLN A 40 -2.86 -7.11 -3.91
N TYR A 41 -2.85 -6.07 -3.08
CA TYR A 41 -3.55 -6.05 -1.81
C TYR A 41 -5.06 -6.25 -2.00
N GLU A 42 -5.68 -5.50 -2.93
CA GLU A 42 -7.11 -5.61 -3.22
C GLU A 42 -7.48 -7.02 -3.70
N ASN A 43 -6.69 -7.61 -4.59
CA ASN A 43 -6.90 -8.98 -5.06
C ASN A 43 -6.78 -10.00 -3.92
N LYS A 44 -5.81 -9.82 -3.02
CA LYS A 44 -5.64 -10.68 -1.84
C LYS A 44 -6.83 -10.58 -0.89
N VAL A 45 -7.35 -9.37 -0.67
CA VAL A 45 -8.56 -9.15 0.15
C VAL A 45 -9.78 -9.81 -0.49
N LYS A 46 -10.00 -9.61 -1.79
CA LYS A 46 -11.11 -10.24 -2.52
C LYS A 46 -11.04 -11.76 -2.46
N TYR A 47 -9.86 -12.33 -2.65
CA TYR A 47 -9.64 -13.77 -2.55
C TYR A 47 -9.89 -14.32 -1.14
N LYS A 48 -9.41 -13.64 -0.09
CA LYS A 48 -9.72 -14.04 1.29
C LYS A 48 -11.22 -13.97 1.56
N ALA A 49 -11.90 -12.92 1.12
CA ALA A 49 -13.34 -12.77 1.26
C ALA A 49 -14.11 -13.88 0.53
N SER A 50 -13.67 -14.30 -0.67
CA SER A 50 -14.30 -15.41 -1.38
C SER A 50 -14.13 -16.73 -0.64
N LEU A 51 -12.96 -16.99 -0.05
CA LEU A 51 -12.74 -18.20 0.78
C LEU A 51 -13.65 -18.23 2.01
N VAL A 52 -13.86 -17.08 2.67
CA VAL A 52 -14.80 -16.96 3.78
C VAL A 52 -16.23 -17.26 3.32
N LYS A 53 -16.65 -16.67 2.19
CA LYS A 53 -17.98 -16.90 1.62
C LYS A 53 -18.22 -18.36 1.24
N GLU A 54 -17.19 -19.04 0.74
CA GLU A 54 -17.22 -20.47 0.41
C GLU A 54 -17.13 -21.38 1.65
N GLY A 55 -17.00 -20.82 2.86
CA GLY A 55 -16.83 -21.59 4.10
C GLY A 55 -15.46 -22.27 4.23
N LYS A 56 -14.50 -21.94 3.36
CA LYS A 56 -13.14 -22.50 3.34
C LYS A 56 -12.18 -21.75 4.28
N SER A 57 -12.60 -20.62 4.82
CA SER A 57 -11.83 -19.82 5.77
C SER A 57 -12.76 -19.22 6.82
N LYS A 58 -12.31 -19.15 8.07
CA LYS A 58 -13.06 -18.53 9.17
C LYS A 58 -12.91 -17.01 9.09
N ALA A 59 -14.02 -16.28 9.21
CA ALA A 59 -13.98 -14.87 9.57
C ALA A 59 -13.89 -14.77 11.10
N TYR A 60 -12.89 -14.05 11.58
CA TYR A 60 -12.74 -13.76 13.00
C TYR A 60 -13.47 -12.46 13.33
N ASN A 61 -14.17 -12.44 14.45
CA ASN A 61 -14.59 -11.18 15.05
C ASN A 61 -13.39 -10.50 15.75
N GLU A 62 -13.59 -9.29 16.28
CA GLU A 62 -12.52 -8.51 16.90
C GLU A 62 -11.88 -9.24 18.09
N ASP A 63 -12.69 -9.77 19.01
CA ASP A 63 -12.20 -10.49 20.19
C ASP A 63 -11.40 -11.74 19.80
N GLU A 64 -11.91 -12.55 18.86
CA GLU A 64 -11.22 -13.73 18.34
C GLU A 64 -9.91 -13.39 17.63
N PHE A 65 -9.86 -12.24 16.95
CA PHE A 65 -8.66 -11.77 16.29
C PHE A 65 -7.61 -11.31 17.30
N LEU A 66 -8.01 -10.57 18.33
CA LEU A 66 -7.13 -10.12 19.40
C LEU A 66 -6.55 -11.30 20.20
N GLU A 67 -7.37 -12.30 20.54
CA GLU A 67 -6.89 -13.54 21.18
C GLU A 67 -5.87 -14.29 20.32
N LEU A 68 -6.03 -14.26 18.99
CA LEU A 68 -5.08 -14.86 18.05
C LEU A 68 -3.75 -14.11 18.04
N LEU A 69 -3.76 -12.78 18.03
CA LEU A 69 -2.54 -11.98 18.10
C LEU A 69 -1.76 -12.25 19.40
N GLU A 70 -2.47 -12.30 20.52
CA GLU A 70 -1.86 -12.60 21.83
C GLU A 70 -1.23 -14.00 21.85
N LYS A 71 -1.88 -15.01 21.24
CA LYS A 71 -1.32 -16.37 21.10
C LYS A 71 -0.08 -16.43 20.23
N GLU A 72 -0.02 -15.62 19.17
CA GLU A 72 1.11 -15.56 18.23
C GLU A 72 2.24 -14.64 18.74
N GLY A 73 2.04 -13.93 19.87
CA GLY A 73 3.02 -13.04 20.48
C GLY A 73 3.20 -11.70 19.74
N LEU A 74 2.15 -11.23 19.06
CA LEU A 74 2.10 -9.97 18.32
C LEU A 74 1.37 -8.86 19.09
#